data_AF-A0A7V0TC71-F1
#
_entry.id   AF-A0A7V0TC71-F1
#
_cell.length_a   1.000
_cell.length_b   1.000
_cell.length_c   1.000
_cell.angle_alpha   90.00
_cell.angle_beta   90.00
_cell.angle_gamma   90.00
#
_symmetry.space_group_name_H-M   'P 1'
#
loop_
_entity.id
_entity.type
_entity.pdbx_description
1 polymer ?
#
loop_
_entity_poly.entity_id
_entity_poly.type
_entity_poly.pdbx_seq_one_letter_code
_entity_poly.pdbx_strand_id
1 'polypeptide(L)' 'MLSHRAKIVLISGASRGIGKAIALKLSQKGCQIALHYYQNEAAALKTITELSGEGHGFLKQS' A
#
# COMPACT_ATOMS: atom_id res chain seq x y z
N MET A 1 -16.17 23.52 -1.57
CA MET A 1 -15.77 22.24 -2.19
C MET A 1 -15.64 21.21 -1.08
N LEU A 2 -16.44 20.13 -1.07
CA LEU A 2 -16.35 19.08 -0.04
C LEU A 2 -15.23 18.10 -0.44
N SER A 3 -14.10 18.14 0.26
CA SER A 3 -13.03 17.13 0.11
C SER A 3 -13.53 15.78 0.64
N HIS A 4 -13.86 14.86 -0.26
CA HIS A 4 -14.00 13.45 0.12
C HIS A 4 -12.60 12.89 0.38
N ARG A 5 -12.29 12.61 1.64
CA ARG A 5 -10.99 12.05 2.04
C ARG A 5 -10.87 10.62 1.51
N ALA A 6 -9.76 10.29 0.85
CA ALA A 6 -9.47 8.92 0.44
C ALA A 6 -9.45 7.99 1.67
N LYS A 7 -10.00 6.77 1.52
CA LYS A 7 -9.92 5.76 2.58
C LYS A 7 -8.49 5.28 2.69
N ILE A 8 -7.93 5.33 3.91
CA ILE A 8 -6.58 4.82 4.18
C ILE A 8 -6.70 3.36 4.64
N VAL A 9 -5.88 2.48 4.06
CA VAL A 9 -5.88 1.04 4.36
C VAL A 9 -4.47 0.58 4.74
N LEU A 10 -4.33 0.00 5.93
CA LEU A 10 -3.11 -0.67 6.38
C LEU A 10 -3.14 -2.15 5.96
N ILE A 11 -2.07 -2.62 5.30
CA ILE A 11 -1.95 -4.01 4.86
C ILE A 11 -0.64 -4.59 5.38
N SER A 12 -0.73 -5.61 6.23
CA SER A 12 0.41 -6.41 6.68
C SER A 12 0.84 -7.45 5.65
N GLY A 13 2.15 -7.72 5.57
CA GLY A 13 2.68 -8.70 4.62
C GLY A 13 2.52 -8.25 3.17
N ALA A 14 2.46 -6.94 2.93
CA ALA A 14 2.06 -6.39 1.64
C ALA A 14 3.19 -6.37 0.59
N SER A 15 4.41 -6.77 0.95
CA SER A 15 5.55 -6.78 0.03
C SER A 15 5.47 -7.86 -1.07
N ARG A 16 4.56 -8.83 -0.96
CA ARG A 16 4.39 -9.92 -1.93
C ARG A 16 3.04 -10.64 -1.80
N GLY A 17 2.80 -11.61 -2.68
CA GLY A 17 1.69 -12.56 -2.59
C GLY A 17 0.32 -11.88 -2.49
N ILE A 18 -0.53 -12.38 -1.59
CA ILE A 18 -1.91 -11.91 -1.40
C ILE A 18 -1.95 -10.46 -0.91
N GLY A 19 -1.07 -10.09 0.03
CA GLY A 19 -1.02 -8.73 0.55
C GLY A 19 -0.75 -7.69 -0.55
N LYS A 20 0.21 -7.99 -1.44
CA LYS A 20 0.47 -7.17 -2.63
C LYS A 20 -0.75 -7.09 -3.56
N ALA A 21 -1.39 -8.22 -3.85
CA ALA A 21 -2.56 -8.25 -4.74
C ALA A 21 -3.73 -7.39 -4.19
N ILE A 22 -3.97 -7.44 -2.88
CA ILE A 22 -4.97 -6.60 -2.22
C ILE A 22 -4.59 -5.12 -2.30
N ALA A 23 -3.32 -4.78 -2.05
CA ALA A 23 -2.83 -3.40 -2.13
C ALA A 23 -3.09 -2.79 -3.52
N LEU A 24 -2.71 -3.50 -4.57
CA LEU A 24 -2.94 -3.08 -5.96
C LEU A 24 -4.43 -2.90 -6.26
N LYS A 25 -5.28 -3.84 -5.82
CA LYS A 25 -6.72 -3.77 -6.10
C LYS A 25 -7.40 -2.61 -5.37
N LEU A 26 -6.96 -2.29 -4.15
CA LEU A 26 -7.52 -1.19 -3.36
C LEU A 26 -7.00 0.17 -3.83
N SER A 27 -5.73 0.28 -4.24
CA SER A 27 -5.21 1.53 -4.83
C SER A 27 -5.97 1.90 -6.10
N GLN A 28 -6.29 0.92 -6.96
CA GLN A 28 -7.14 1.12 -8.15
C GLN A 28 -8.54 1.64 -7.83
N LYS A 29 -9.04 1.43 -6.60
CA LYS A 29 -10.33 1.95 -6.13
C LYS A 29 -10.21 3.32 -5.45
N GLY A 30 -9.05 3.97 -5.54
CA GLY A 30 -8.78 5.28 -4.92
C GLY A 30 -8.48 5.23 -3.43
N CYS A 31 -8.10 4.07 -2.89
CA CYS A 31 -7.65 3.98 -1.50
C CYS A 31 -6.18 4.38 -1.38
N GLN A 32 -5.81 5.04 -0.29
CA GLN A 32 -4.42 5.26 0.09
C GLN A 32 -3.91 4.07 0.89
N ILE A 33 -2.81 3.47 0.47
CA ILE A 33 -2.29 2.24 1.07
C ILE A 33 -1.09 2.53 1.97
N ALA A 34 -1.14 2.00 3.18
CA ALA A 34 0.02 1.86 4.07
C ALA A 34 0.48 0.39 4.05
N LEU A 35 1.64 0.12 3.47
CA LEU A 35 2.22 -1.22 3.40
C LEU A 35 3.03 -1.51 4.67
N HIS A 36 2.81 -2.66 5.30
CA HIS A 36 3.64 -3.13 6.40
C HIS A 36 4.42 -4.38 6.00
N TYR A 37 5.73 -4.39 6.29
CA TYR A 37 6.65 -5.47 5.97
C TYR A 37 7.72 -5.68 7.05
N TYR A 38 8.34 -6.86 7.09
CA TYR A 38 9.41 -7.17 8.06
C TYR A 38 10.82 -7.02 7.44
N GLN A 39 11.28 -7.96 6.62
CA GLN A 39 12.68 -7.98 6.17
C GLN A 39 12.91 -7.50 4.73
N ASN A 40 11.93 -7.63 3.85
CA ASN A 40 12.15 -7.41 2.41
C ASN A 40 11.70 -6.02 1.96
N GLU A 41 12.54 -5.04 2.25
CA GLU A 41 12.33 -3.64 1.86
C GLU A 41 12.29 -3.45 0.34
N ALA A 42 13.19 -4.10 -0.40
CA ALA A 42 13.19 -4.03 -1.87
C ALA A 42 11.85 -4.47 -2.49
N ALA A 43 11.25 -5.54 -1.98
CA ALA A 43 9.93 -6.00 -2.43
C ALA A 43 8.80 -5.06 -2.00
N ALA A 44 8.91 -4.42 -0.82
CA ALA A 44 7.95 -3.42 -0.37
C ALA A 44 8.01 -2.16 -1.25
N LEU A 45 9.20 -1.65 -1.56
CA LEU A 45 9.42 -0.52 -2.47
C LEU A 45 8.88 -0.82 -3.87
N LYS A 46 9.20 -2.01 -4.42
CA LYS A 46 8.64 -2.44 -5.70
C LYS A 46 7.12 -2.47 -5.68
N THR A 47 6.52 -2.95 -4.59
CA THR A 47 5.06 -2.96 -4.46
C THR A 47 4.49 -1.54 -4.46
N ILE A 48 5.12 -0.61 -3.75
CA ILE A 48 4.65 0.78 -3.70
C ILE A 48 4.69 1.46 -5.07
N THR A 49 5.72 1.19 -5.87
CA THR A 49 5.86 1.77 -7.21
C THR A 49 4.81 1.25 -8.20
N GLU A 50 4.17 0.12 -7.88
CA GLU A 50 3.10 -0.46 -8.71
C GLU A 50 1.70 0.02 -8.29
N LEU A 51 1.56 0.72 -7.16
CA LEU A 51 0.27 1.22 -6.70
C LEU A 51 -0.21 2.40 -7.56
N SER A 52 -1.53 2.47 -7.72
CA SER A 52 -2.18 3.55 -8.49
C SER A 52 -2.54 4.72 -7.60
N GLY A 53 -2.18 5.93 -8.02
CA GLY A 53 -2.46 7.16 -7.28
C GLY A 53 -1.30 7.57 -6.37
N GLU A 54 -1.59 8.49 -5.45
CA GLU A 54 -0.60 9.15 -4.61
C GLU A 54 -0.94 9.02 -3.13
N GLY A 55 0.03 9.39 -2.27
CA GLY A 55 -0.15 9.37 -0.82
C GLY A 55 -0.09 7.97 -0.20
N HIS A 56 0.54 7.01 -0.90
CA HIS A 56 0.87 5.70 -0.35
C HIS A 56 2.11 5.78 0.53
N GLY A 57 2.22 4.88 1.51
CA GLY A 57 3.35 4.83 2.44
C GLY A 57 3.71 3.40 2.83
N PHE A 58 4.87 3.24 3.46
CA PHE A 58 5.34 1.96 3.96
C PHE A 58 5.91 2.07 5.37
N LEU A 59 5.80 0.98 6.11
CA LEU A 59 6.20 0.85 7.50
C LEU A 59 6.99 -0.46 7.63
N LYS A 60 8.23 -0.37 8.10
CA LYS A 60 9.03 -1.55 8.45
C LYS A 60 8.72 -1.94 9.89
N GLN A 61 8.48 -3.23 10.12
CA GLN A 61 8.41 -3.78 11.46
C GLN A 61 9.80 -3.79 12.08
N SER A 62 9.92 -3.23 13.30
CA SER A 62 11.12 -3.32 14.14
C SER A 62 11.36 -4.75 14.62
#